data_AF-A0A939UN28-F1
#
_entry.id   AF-A0A939UN28-F1
#
_cell.length_a   1.000
_cell.length_b   1.000
_cell.length_c   1.000
_cell.angle_alpha   90.00
_cell.angle_beta   90.00
_cell.angle_gamma   90.00
#
_symmetry.space_group_name_H-M   'P 1'
#
loop_
_entity.id
_entity.type
_entity.pdbx_description
1 polymer ?
#
loop_
_entity_poly.entity_id
_entity_poly.type
_entity_poly.pdbx_seq_one_letter_code
_entity_poly.pdbx_strand_id
1 'polypeptide(L)'
;MAGTIFKRMLNIFKSSKRTSPESLKAAQESMLNIINAFATLDQKAKNLSEKFPTQEAQIHAAFEAVKKIEPSVSARAGKFEQALQLQITKTSSCIDKLLVTGDGKALDEDLKLLERYIRVRAKADTEEGDE
;
A
#
# COMPACT_ATOMS: atom_id res chain seq x y z
N MET A 1 -3.01 15.81 11.75
CA MET A 1 -3.34 14.37 11.86
C MET A 1 -2.10 13.44 11.92
N ALA A 2 -0.87 13.94 12.15
CA ALA A 2 0.33 13.10 12.28
C ALA A 2 0.50 12.41 13.66
N GLY A 3 -0.21 12.88 14.69
CA GLY A 3 -0.03 12.42 16.07
C GLY A 3 -0.55 11.02 16.38
N THR A 4 -1.49 10.49 15.59
CA THR A 4 -2.10 9.17 15.85
C THR A 4 -1.20 8.02 15.39
N ILE A 5 -0.44 8.22 14.31
CA ILE A 5 0.51 7.25 13.75
C ILE A 5 1.69 7.06 14.72
N PHE A 6 2.23 8.17 15.24
CA PHE A 6 3.35 8.15 16.19
C PHE A 6 2.97 7.47 17.52
N LYS A 7 1.74 7.65 17.99
CA LYS A 7 1.23 7.00 19.21
C LYS A 7 1.09 5.48 19.07
N ARG A 8 0.68 4.98 17.90
CA ARG A 8 0.64 3.52 17.64
C ARG A 8 2.03 2.92 17.57
N MET A 9 2.98 3.61 16.93
CA MET A 9 4.38 3.15 16.87
C MET A 9 5.03 2.97 18.24
N LEU A 10 4.70 3.83 19.20
CA LEU A 10 5.26 3.72 20.56
C LEU A 10 4.77 2.46 21.32
N ASN A 11 3.57 1.96 21.00
CA ASN A 11 3.02 0.76 21.64
C ASN A 11 3.67 -0.53 21.11
N ILE A 12 4.08 -0.57 19.84
CA ILE A 12 4.81 -1.69 19.24
C ILE A 12 6.21 -1.85 19.88
N PHE A 13 6.80 -0.74 20.33
CA PHE A 13 8.10 -0.75 21.02
C PHE A 13 8.09 -1.54 22.35
N LYS A 14 6.91 -1.77 22.95
CA LYS A 14 6.78 -2.47 24.23
C LYS A 14 6.59 -3.99 24.10
N SER A 15 6.24 -4.51 22.92
CA SER A 15 5.85 -5.93 22.77
C SER A 15 6.93 -6.85 22.20
N SER A 16 7.96 -6.35 21.51
CA SER A 16 8.88 -7.24 20.78
C SER A 16 10.22 -7.49 21.49
N LYS A 17 10.35 -8.66 22.12
CA LYS A 17 11.57 -9.13 22.79
C LYS A 17 12.70 -9.58 21.85
N ARG A 18 12.59 -9.45 20.52
CA ARG A 18 13.59 -10.01 19.57
C ARG A 18 13.90 -9.22 18.30
N THR A 19 13.33 -8.04 18.07
CA THR A 19 13.68 -7.23 16.89
C THR A 19 14.69 -6.14 17.19
N SER A 20 15.74 -6.04 16.36
CA SER A 20 16.68 -4.93 16.46
C SER A 20 15.99 -3.61 16.11
N PRO A 21 16.36 -2.49 16.76
CA PRO A 21 15.84 -1.16 16.41
C PRO A 21 16.01 -0.83 14.92
N GLU A 22 17.09 -1.31 14.29
CA GLU A 22 17.36 -1.11 12.87
C GLU A 22 16.35 -1.82 11.97
N SER A 23 15.97 -3.07 12.29
CA SER A 23 14.97 -3.81 11.51
C SER A 23 13.58 -3.16 11.57
N LEU A 24 13.20 -2.64 12.74
CA LEU A 24 11.96 -1.88 12.91
C LEU A 24 11.99 -0.59 12.10
N LYS A 25 13.10 0.14 12.13
CA LYS A 25 13.27 1.36 11.34
C LYS A 25 13.16 1.08 9.84
N ALA A 26 13.81 0.03 9.35
CA ALA A 26 13.73 -0.36 7.95
C ALA A 26 12.29 -0.71 7.52
N ALA A 27 11.54 -1.45 8.35
CA ALA A 27 10.13 -1.75 8.09
C ALA A 27 9.27 -0.46 8.05
N GLN A 28 9.52 0.48 8.95
CA GLN A 28 8.82 1.77 8.96
C GLN A 28 9.11 2.59 7.70
N GLU A 29 10.37 2.66 7.29
CA GLU A 29 10.78 3.36 6.07
C GLU A 29 10.17 2.71 4.82
N SER A 30 10.16 1.39 4.75
CA SER A 30 9.51 0.62 3.68
C SER A 30 8.02 0.95 3.58
N MET A 31 7.30 0.91 4.69
CA MET A 31 5.87 1.22 4.71
C MET A 31 5.59 2.69 4.34
N LEU A 32 6.44 3.62 4.80
CA LEU A 32 6.33 5.04 4.43
C LEU A 32 6.52 5.24 2.93
N ASN A 33 7.48 4.53 2.31
CA ASN A 33 7.71 4.58 0.88
C ASN A 33 6.49 4.07 0.08
N ILE A 34 5.83 3.02 0.55
CA ILE A 34 4.59 2.51 -0.05
C ILE A 34 3.47 3.55 0.05
N ILE A 35 3.29 4.16 1.22
CA ILE A 35 2.29 5.22 1.43
C ILE A 35 2.54 6.39 0.48
N ASN A 36 3.79 6.83 0.34
CA ASN A 36 4.16 7.92 -0.57
C ASN A 36 3.91 7.54 -2.04
N ALA A 37 4.26 6.31 -2.45
CA ALA A 37 4.01 5.82 -3.79
C ALA A 37 2.50 5.78 -4.12
N PHE A 38 1.68 5.34 -3.17
CA PHE A 38 0.22 5.41 -3.32
C PHE A 38 -0.31 6.83 -3.36
N ALA A 39 0.22 7.75 -2.55
CA ALA A 39 -0.19 9.15 -2.60
C ALA A 39 0.06 9.75 -3.99
N THR A 40 1.21 9.45 -4.60
CA THR A 40 1.48 9.84 -5.99
C THR A 40 0.50 9.20 -6.98
N LEU A 41 0.20 7.90 -6.82
CA LEU A 41 -0.76 7.19 -7.66
C LEU A 41 -2.18 7.79 -7.55
N ASP A 42 -2.63 8.10 -6.34
CA ASP A 42 -3.92 8.73 -6.04
C ASP A 42 -4.04 10.12 -6.67
N GLN A 43 -3.01 10.96 -6.54
CA GLN A 43 -3.00 12.27 -7.21
C GLN A 43 -3.07 12.12 -8.74
N LYS A 44 -2.37 11.14 -9.31
CA LYS A 44 -2.42 10.87 -10.74
C LYS A 44 -3.80 10.38 -11.18
N ALA A 45 -4.44 9.55 -10.36
CA ALA A 45 -5.78 9.02 -10.61
C ALA A 45 -6.85 10.12 -10.64
N LYS A 46 -6.64 11.29 -10.03
CA LYS A 46 -7.58 12.42 -10.15
C LYS A 46 -7.82 12.87 -11.59
N ASN A 47 -6.83 12.67 -12.47
CA ASN A 47 -6.97 12.95 -13.91
C ASN A 47 -7.93 11.96 -14.61
N LEU A 48 -8.33 10.88 -13.94
CA LEU A 48 -9.30 9.90 -14.41
C LEU A 48 -10.74 10.27 -14.05
N SER A 49 -10.97 11.22 -13.13
CA SER A 49 -12.27 11.50 -12.50
C SER A 49 -13.43 11.72 -13.48
N GLU A 50 -13.19 12.36 -14.64
CA GLU A 50 -14.25 12.60 -15.63
C GLU A 50 -14.60 11.39 -16.49
N LYS A 51 -13.60 10.58 -16.89
CA LYS A 51 -13.78 9.50 -17.88
C LYS A 51 -13.81 8.10 -17.27
N PHE A 52 -13.15 7.92 -16.14
CA PHE A 52 -12.94 6.64 -15.47
C PHE A 52 -13.10 6.81 -13.94
N PRO A 53 -14.26 7.31 -13.46
CA PRO A 53 -14.50 7.59 -12.03
C PRO A 53 -14.43 6.33 -11.16
N THR A 54 -14.79 5.17 -11.71
CA THR A 54 -14.74 3.90 -10.97
C THR A 54 -13.29 3.53 -10.63
N GLN A 55 -12.37 3.68 -11.58
CA GLN A 55 -10.96 3.39 -11.38
C GLN A 55 -10.31 4.37 -10.40
N GLU A 56 -10.68 5.65 -10.48
CA GLU A 56 -10.26 6.67 -9.52
C GLU A 56 -10.70 6.32 -8.09
N ALA A 57 -11.98 6.00 -7.89
CA ALA A 57 -12.49 5.58 -6.59
C ALA A 57 -11.82 4.30 -6.06
N GLN A 58 -11.49 3.33 -6.92
CA GLN A 58 -10.79 2.11 -6.54
C GLN A 58 -9.35 2.39 -6.07
N ILE A 59 -8.62 3.27 -6.77
CA ILE A 59 -7.28 3.70 -6.37
C ILE A 59 -7.32 4.43 -5.03
N HIS A 60 -8.30 5.31 -4.86
CA HIS A 60 -8.48 6.04 -3.61
C HIS A 60 -8.78 5.08 -2.43
N ALA A 61 -9.69 4.13 -2.62
CA ALA A 61 -10.00 3.11 -1.61
C ALA A 61 -8.78 2.24 -1.27
N ALA A 62 -7.97 1.88 -2.28
CA ALA A 62 -6.72 1.17 -2.08
C ALA A 62 -5.72 1.97 -1.22
N PHE A 63 -5.58 3.28 -1.48
CA PHE A 63 -4.76 4.16 -0.66
C PHE A 63 -5.24 4.24 0.80
N GLU A 64 -6.55 4.40 1.02
CA GLU A 64 -7.15 4.42 2.36
C GLU A 64 -6.92 3.11 3.13
N ALA A 65 -6.93 1.97 2.44
CA ALA A 65 -6.65 0.68 3.04
C ALA A 65 -5.16 0.53 3.41
N VAL A 66 -4.24 0.97 2.54
CA VAL A 66 -2.79 0.88 2.77
C VAL A 66 -2.34 1.69 3.98
N LYS A 67 -2.92 2.86 4.22
CA LYS A 67 -2.62 3.69 5.41
C LYS A 67 -2.93 2.99 6.74
N LYS A 68 -3.72 1.91 6.72
CA LYS A 68 -4.11 1.15 7.91
C LYS A 68 -3.18 -0.04 8.20
N ILE A 69 -2.31 -0.40 7.25
CA ILE A 69 -1.36 -1.51 7.39
C ILE A 69 -0.23 -1.08 8.34
N GLU A 70 0.11 -1.94 9.29
CA GLU A 70 1.20 -1.66 10.23
C GLU A 70 2.54 -2.17 9.68
N PRO A 71 3.66 -1.44 9.89
CA PRO A 71 4.97 -1.92 9.49
C PRO A 71 5.30 -3.26 10.16
N SER A 72 5.79 -4.22 9.38
CA SER A 72 6.19 -5.54 9.89
C SER A 72 7.63 -5.84 9.51
N VAL A 73 8.36 -6.40 10.46
CA VAL A 73 9.76 -6.82 10.34
C VAL A 73 9.91 -8.23 9.81
N SER A 74 8.80 -8.92 9.54
CA SER A 74 8.85 -10.28 8.99
C SER A 74 9.42 -10.26 7.58
N ALA A 75 10.25 -11.26 7.24
CA ALA A 75 10.78 -11.41 5.88
C ALA A 75 9.65 -11.56 4.84
N ARG A 76 8.51 -12.13 5.25
CA ARG A 76 7.32 -12.26 4.43
C ARG A 76 6.72 -10.88 4.11
N ALA A 77 6.58 -10.01 5.12
CA ALA A 77 6.13 -8.63 4.93
C ALA A 77 7.10 -7.85 4.03
N GLY A 78 8.41 -7.97 4.24
CA GLY A 78 9.39 -7.29 3.38
C GLY A 78 9.29 -7.67 1.90
N LYS A 79 9.20 -8.98 1.59
CA LYS A 79 8.98 -9.46 0.20
C LYS A 79 7.65 -8.98 -0.36
N PHE A 80 6.63 -8.97 0.48
CA PHE A 80 5.30 -8.52 0.12
C PHE A 80 5.31 -7.02 -0.23
N GLU A 81 5.93 -6.20 0.60
CA GLU A 81 6.05 -4.75 0.44
C GLU A 81 6.77 -4.38 -0.86
N GLN A 82 7.83 -5.11 -1.21
CA GLN A 82 8.50 -4.98 -2.52
C GLN A 82 7.55 -5.32 -3.69
N ALA A 83 6.79 -6.41 -3.58
CA ALA A 83 5.83 -6.80 -4.61
C ALA A 83 4.70 -5.77 -4.77
N LEU A 84 4.19 -5.24 -3.65
CA LEU A 84 3.19 -4.17 -3.64
C LEU A 84 3.74 -2.91 -4.30
N GLN A 85 4.98 -2.52 -3.99
CA GLN A 85 5.60 -1.34 -4.58
C GLN A 85 5.77 -1.48 -6.10
N LEU A 86 6.21 -2.64 -6.58
CA LEU A 86 6.25 -2.95 -8.01
C LEU A 86 4.85 -2.87 -8.65
N GLN A 87 3.82 -3.36 -7.97
CA GLN A 87 2.45 -3.31 -8.48
C GLN A 87 1.94 -1.87 -8.58
N ILE A 88 2.23 -1.00 -7.61
CA ILE A 88 1.90 0.44 -7.68
C ILE A 88 2.52 1.08 -8.93
N THR A 89 3.80 0.77 -9.21
CA THR A 89 4.48 1.27 -10.40
C THR A 89 3.79 0.81 -11.69
N LYS A 90 3.42 -0.47 -11.79
CA LYS A 90 2.69 -1.01 -12.95
C LYS A 90 1.32 -0.34 -13.14
N THR A 91 0.55 -0.21 -12.06
CA THR A 91 -0.74 0.48 -12.08
C THR A 91 -0.58 1.92 -12.53
N SER A 92 0.45 2.63 -12.06
CA SER A 92 0.77 3.99 -12.51
C SER A 92 1.02 4.05 -14.02
N SER A 93 1.75 3.09 -14.59
CA SER A 93 1.97 3.00 -16.03
C SER A 93 0.69 2.65 -16.80
N CYS A 94 -0.21 1.84 -16.23
CA CYS A 94 -1.52 1.58 -16.82
C CYS A 94 -2.39 2.83 -16.87
N ILE A 95 -2.31 3.72 -15.88
CA ILE A 95 -2.98 5.03 -15.92
C ILE A 95 -2.45 5.88 -17.08
N ASP A 96 -1.13 5.95 -17.28
CA ASP A 96 -0.57 6.70 -18.42
C ASP A 96 -1.06 6.15 -19.76
N LYS A 97 -1.05 4.83 -19.90
CA LYS A 97 -1.55 4.17 -21.11
C LYS A 97 -3.02 4.46 -21.32
N LEU A 98 -3.85 4.35 -20.29
CA LEU A 98 -5.28 4.65 -20.34
C LEU A 98 -5.54 6.08 -20.81
N LEU A 99 -4.79 7.06 -20.27
CA LEU A 99 -4.93 8.46 -20.65
C LEU A 99 -4.54 8.72 -22.11
N VAL A 100 -3.66 7.90 -22.70
CA VAL A 100 -3.22 8.01 -24.10
C VAL A 100 -4.11 7.22 -25.06
N THR A 101 -4.44 5.97 -24.73
CA THR A 101 -5.12 5.03 -25.64
C THR A 101 -6.61 4.92 -25.41
N GLY A 102 -7.10 5.28 -24.22
CA GLY A 102 -8.49 5.08 -23.80
C GLY A 102 -8.86 3.64 -23.44
N ASP A 103 -7.93 2.68 -23.48
CA ASP A 103 -8.19 1.26 -23.14
C ASP A 103 -7.96 0.98 -21.65
N GLY A 104 -9.05 0.78 -20.92
CA GLY A 104 -9.06 0.56 -19.47
C GLY A 104 -8.82 -0.89 -19.02
N LYS A 105 -8.82 -1.88 -19.92
CA LYS A 105 -8.77 -3.31 -19.51
C LYS A 105 -7.53 -3.64 -18.70
N ALA A 106 -6.38 -3.13 -19.13
CA ALA A 106 -5.12 -3.35 -18.43
C ALA A 106 -5.12 -2.72 -17.03
N LEU A 107 -5.74 -1.55 -16.88
CA LEU A 107 -5.86 -0.90 -15.58
C LEU A 107 -6.80 -1.68 -14.66
N ASP A 108 -7.93 -2.17 -15.15
CA ASP A 108 -8.89 -2.94 -14.35
C ASP A 108 -8.28 -4.25 -13.81
N GLU A 109 -7.48 -4.94 -14.62
CA GLU A 109 -6.75 -6.14 -14.18
C GLU A 109 -5.71 -5.82 -13.11
N ASP A 110 -4.95 -4.74 -13.31
CA ASP A 110 -3.94 -4.30 -12.35
C ASP A 110 -4.54 -3.82 -11.03
N LEU A 111 -5.71 -3.16 -11.07
CA LEU A 111 -6.42 -2.71 -9.86
C LEU A 111 -6.94 -3.88 -9.04
N LYS A 112 -7.47 -4.94 -9.69
CA LYS A 112 -7.86 -6.18 -8.99
C LYS A 112 -6.66 -6.84 -8.30
N LEU A 113 -5.51 -6.86 -8.97
CA LEU A 113 -4.29 -7.42 -8.41
C LEU A 113 -3.77 -6.57 -7.24
N LEU A 114 -3.78 -5.25 -7.38
CA LEU A 114 -3.40 -4.31 -6.33
C LEU A 114 -4.29 -4.45 -5.08
N GLU A 115 -5.61 -4.53 -5.27
CA GLU A 115 -6.57 -4.75 -4.18
C GLU A 115 -6.30 -6.09 -3.47
N ARG A 116 -6.03 -7.16 -4.25
CA ARG A 116 -5.69 -8.47 -3.68
C ARG A 116 -4.44 -8.41 -2.82
N TYR A 117 -3.41 -7.71 -3.28
CA TYR A 117 -2.20 -7.50 -2.47
C TYR A 117 -2.58 -6.82 -1.14
N ILE A 118 -3.21 -5.65 -1.18
CA ILE A 118 -3.56 -4.89 0.02
C ILE A 118 -4.37 -5.73 1.00
N ARG A 119 -5.35 -6.49 0.50
CA ARG A 119 -6.18 -7.38 1.32
C ARG A 119 -5.37 -8.47 2.01
N VAL A 120 -4.46 -9.13 1.30
CA VAL A 120 -3.59 -10.18 1.86
C VAL A 120 -2.72 -9.59 2.98
N ARG A 121 -2.16 -8.39 2.77
CA ARG A 121 -1.30 -7.75 3.76
C ARG A 121 -2.06 -7.28 5.00
N ALA A 122 -3.25 -6.72 4.80
CA ALA A 122 -4.12 -6.30 5.90
C ALA A 122 -4.61 -7.49 6.74
N LYS A 123 -4.84 -8.66 6.13
CA LYS A 123 -5.20 -9.89 6.86
C LYS A 123 -4.04 -10.46 7.66
N ALA A 124 -2.82 -10.37 7.14
CA ALA A 124 -1.63 -10.81 7.87
C ALA A 124 -1.47 -10.05 9.19
N ASP A 125 -1.82 -8.75 9.24
CA ASP A 125 -1.81 -7.96 10.47
C ASP A 125 -2.87 -8.42 11.50
N THR A 126 -3.96 -9.06 11.06
CA THR A 126 -5.03 -9.55 11.95
C THR A 126 -4.83 -10.99 12.44
N GLU A 127 -4.01 -11.78 11.74
CA GLU A 127 -3.80 -13.21 12.00
C GLU A 127 -2.46 -13.50 12.72
N GLU A 128 -1.62 -12.50 13.03
CA GLU A 128 -0.39 -12.63 13.85
C GLU A 128 -0.69 -12.82 15.37
N GLY A 129 -1.65 -13.71 15.70
CA GLY A 129 -2.09 -14.00 17.07
C GLY A 129 -2.08 -15.47 17.48
N ASP A 130 -1.74 -16.41 16.59
CA ASP A 130 -1.71 -17.85 16.89
C ASP A 130 -0.41 -18.50 16.38
N GLU A 131 0.69 -18.28 17.09
CA GLU A 131 1.83 -19.22 17.17
C GLU A 131 2.29 -19.38 18.63
#